data_AF-A0A920K4A9-F1
#
_entry.id   AF-A0A920K4A9-F1
#
_cell.length_a   1.000
_cell.length_b   1.000
_cell.length_c   1.000
_cell.angle_alpha   90.00
_cell.angle_beta   90.00
_cell.angle_gamma   90.00
#
_symmetry.space_group_name_H-M   'P 1'
#
loop_
_entity.id
_entity.type
_entity.pdbx_description
1 polymer ?
#
loop_
_entity_poly.entity_id
_entity_poly.type
_entity_poly.pdbx_seq_one_letter_code
_entity_poly.pdbx_strand_id
1 'polypeptide(L)'
;MTVKVAINGFGRIGRAILRANFELEPEQRKIQIVAINDLASPEANAHLTEFDSTHGRFGKVINVFKDAIEIEGEKFKCIPKKSSRSSMEKFGCRYCVGMHRALRIEGEGLETSTSGRRKVLISAPANDADATVVYGVNEKELTPGHKIVSNARVLRIV
;
A
#
# COMPACT_ATOMS: atom_id res chain seq x y z
N MET A 1 1.48 16.09 9.58
CA MET A 1 0.77 16.12 8.28
C MET A 1 0.66 14.69 7.79
N THR A 2 -0.56 14.18 7.61
CA THR A 2 -0.80 12.76 7.30
C THR A 2 -0.88 12.55 5.79
N VAL A 3 -0.15 11.56 5.29
CA VAL A 3 -0.07 11.24 3.87
C VAL A 3 -1.11 10.19 3.51
N LYS A 4 -1.96 10.46 2.53
CA LYS A 4 -2.95 9.49 2.04
C LYS A 4 -2.29 8.42 1.16
N VAL A 5 -2.51 7.15 1.49
CA VAL A 5 -1.90 5.99 0.83
C VAL A 5 -2.98 5.00 0.38
N ALA A 6 -2.81 4.44 -0.82
CA ALA A 6 -3.55 3.28 -1.28
C ALA A 6 -2.63 2.06 -1.34
N ILE A 7 -3.16 0.89 -1.01
CA ILE A 7 -2.43 -0.38 -1.06
C ILE A 7 -2.98 -1.22 -2.22
N ASN A 8 -2.12 -1.55 -3.17
CA ASN A 8 -2.45 -2.36 -4.32
C ASN A 8 -1.88 -3.78 -4.16
N GLY A 9 -2.77 -4.73 -3.87
CA GLY A 9 -2.43 -6.09 -3.43
C GLY A 9 -2.40 -6.17 -1.91
N PHE A 10 -3.48 -6.70 -1.32
CA PHE A 10 -3.65 -6.86 0.13
C PHE A 10 -3.23 -8.25 0.63
N GLY A 11 -2.12 -8.74 0.08
CA GLY A 11 -1.44 -9.95 0.51
C GLY A 11 -0.62 -9.74 1.79
N ARG A 12 0.39 -10.59 2.02
CA ARG A 12 1.23 -10.53 3.24
C ARG A 12 1.81 -9.13 3.50
N ILE A 13 2.45 -8.52 2.49
CA ILE A 13 3.08 -7.20 2.64
C ILE A 13 2.03 -6.09 2.84
N GLY A 14 0.93 -6.12 2.07
CA GLY A 14 -0.14 -5.13 2.21
C GLY A 14 -0.78 -5.14 3.61
N ARG A 15 -1.05 -6.33 4.14
CA ARG A 15 -1.57 -6.49 5.51
C ARG A 15 -0.55 -6.11 6.57
N ALA A 16 0.74 -6.45 6.37
CA ALA A 16 1.80 -6.04 7.28
C ALA A 16 1.96 -4.50 7.34
N ILE A 17 1.83 -3.80 6.22
CA ILE A 17 1.86 -2.33 6.18
C ILE A 17 0.68 -1.75 6.96
N LEU A 18 -0.53 -2.28 6.72
CA LEU A 18 -1.71 -1.85 7.47
C LEU A 18 -1.53 -2.09 8.96
N ARG A 19 -1.09 -3.28 9.33
CA ARG A 19 -0.85 -3.66 10.72
C ARG A 19 0.16 -2.75 11.40
N ALA A 20 1.33 -2.56 10.78
CA ALA A 20 2.37 -1.67 11.31
C ALA A 20 1.87 -0.23 11.51
N ASN A 21 0.99 0.26 10.65
CA ASN A 21 0.42 1.60 10.82
C ASN A 21 -0.53 1.70 12.03
N PHE A 22 -1.35 0.69 12.27
CA PHE A 22 -2.31 0.66 13.38
C PHE A 22 -1.73 0.19 14.71
N GLU A 23 -0.55 -0.45 14.69
CA GLU A 23 0.25 -0.73 15.89
C GLU A 23 0.95 0.51 16.45
N LEU A 24 1.08 1.58 15.64
CA LEU A 24 1.50 2.90 16.12
C LEU A 24 0.35 3.61 16.85
N GLU A 25 0.72 4.44 17.82
CA GLU A 25 -0.21 5.39 18.44
C GLU A 25 -0.78 6.34 17.38
N PRO A 26 -2.06 6.76 17.48
CA PRO A 26 -2.71 7.61 16.48
C PRO A 26 -1.91 8.89 16.14
N GLU A 27 -1.29 9.51 17.15
CA GLU A 27 -0.44 10.71 17.05
C GLU A 27 0.82 10.47 16.19
N GLN A 28 1.30 9.23 16.14
CA GLN A 28 2.53 8.83 15.44
C GLN A 28 2.26 8.41 13.99
N ARG A 29 0.99 8.20 13.61
CA ARG A 29 0.62 7.77 12.25
C ARG A 29 0.91 8.86 11.25
N LYS A 30 1.92 8.62 10.41
CA LYS A 30 2.30 9.52 9.31
C LYS A 30 1.52 9.25 8.04
N ILE A 31 0.85 8.10 7.95
CA ILE A 31 0.07 7.70 6.77
C ILE A 31 -1.39 7.41 7.16
N GLN A 32 -2.29 7.73 6.23
CA GLN A 32 -3.70 7.37 6.29
C GLN A 32 -3.99 6.44 5.11
N ILE A 33 -4.46 5.23 5.40
CA ILE A 33 -4.85 4.28 4.37
C ILE A 33 -6.26 4.68 3.91
N VAL A 34 -6.43 4.95 2.61
CA VAL A 34 -7.72 5.41 2.05
C VAL A 34 -8.39 4.35 1.18
N ALA A 35 -7.60 3.44 0.62
CA ALA A 35 -8.11 2.35 -0.21
C ALA A 35 -7.16 1.14 -0.19
N ILE A 36 -7.75 -0.05 -0.28
CA ILE A 36 -7.06 -1.31 -0.58
C ILE A 36 -7.66 -1.92 -1.84
N ASN A 37 -6.81 -2.43 -2.72
CA ASN A 37 -7.22 -3.20 -3.90
C ASN A 37 -6.78 -4.66 -3.73
N ASP A 38 -7.74 -5.57 -3.76
CA ASP A 38 -7.50 -7.01 -3.65
C ASP A 38 -8.57 -7.82 -4.39
N LEU A 39 -8.29 -9.10 -4.62
CA LEU A 39 -9.24 -10.02 -5.23
C LEU A 39 -10.24 -10.58 -4.21
N ALA A 40 -9.86 -10.61 -2.93
CA ALA A 40 -10.69 -11.09 -1.84
C ALA A 40 -11.77 -10.07 -1.44
N SER A 41 -12.87 -10.56 -0.87
CA SER A 41 -13.95 -9.71 -0.35
C SER A 41 -13.50 -8.90 0.87
N PRO A 42 -14.20 -7.81 1.24
CA PRO A 42 -13.93 -7.08 2.47
C PRO A 42 -13.93 -7.98 3.73
N GLU A 43 -14.85 -8.94 3.80
CA GLU A 43 -14.96 -9.90 4.91
C GLU A 43 -13.73 -10.81 4.97
N ALA A 44 -13.30 -11.34 3.83
CA ALA A 44 -12.11 -12.17 3.74
C ALA A 44 -10.83 -11.38 4.09
N ASN A 45 -10.72 -10.15 3.61
CA ASN A 45 -9.60 -9.27 3.93
C ASN A 45 -9.55 -8.90 5.42
N ALA A 46 -10.70 -8.63 6.04
CA ALA A 46 -10.81 -8.41 7.47
C ALA A 46 -10.36 -9.64 8.26
N HIS A 47 -10.85 -10.82 7.90
CA HIS A 47 -10.46 -12.07 8.54
C HIS A 47 -8.95 -12.32 8.44
N LEU A 48 -8.37 -12.18 7.24
CA LEU A 48 -6.93 -12.35 7.01
C LEU A 48 -6.06 -11.27 7.67
N THR A 49 -6.66 -10.13 8.02
CA THR A 49 -5.98 -9.08 8.79
C THR A 49 -6.03 -9.40 10.28
N GLU A 50 -7.18 -9.89 10.77
CA GLU A 50 -7.35 -10.25 12.17
C GLU A 50 -6.46 -11.44 12.55
N PHE A 51 -6.37 -12.46 11.68
CA PHE A 51 -5.64 -13.70 11.94
C PHE A 51 -4.43 -13.83 11.01
N ASP A 52 -3.25 -13.53 11.55
CA ASP A 52 -1.96 -13.76 10.86
C ASP A 52 -1.19 -14.91 11.53
N SER A 53 -0.81 -15.93 10.76
CA SER A 53 -0.10 -17.10 11.30
C SER A 53 1.33 -16.81 11.77
N THR A 54 1.94 -15.73 11.30
CA THR A 54 3.32 -15.35 11.67
C THR A 54 3.32 -14.29 12.77
N HIS A 55 2.46 -13.29 12.65
CA HIS A 55 2.41 -12.15 13.57
C HIS A 55 1.34 -12.28 14.66
N GLY A 56 0.54 -13.34 14.65
CA GLY A 56 -0.55 -13.55 15.60
C GLY A 56 -1.76 -12.65 15.33
N ARG A 57 -2.63 -12.49 16.33
CA ARG A 57 -3.88 -11.71 16.19
C ARG A 57 -3.60 -10.21 16.18
N PHE A 58 -4.28 -9.47 15.30
CA PHE A 58 -4.07 -8.01 15.13
C PHE A 58 -4.50 -7.15 16.33
N GLY A 59 -5.41 -7.64 17.19
CA GLY A 59 -5.74 -7.00 18.46
C GLY A 59 -6.59 -5.73 18.36
N LYS A 60 -6.94 -5.27 17.15
CA LYS A 60 -7.89 -4.17 16.91
C LYS A 60 -9.21 -4.70 16.36
N VAL A 61 -10.30 -4.01 16.68
CA VAL A 61 -11.63 -4.33 16.14
C VAL A 61 -11.69 -3.91 14.68
N ILE A 62 -12.14 -4.82 13.82
CA ILE A 62 -12.29 -4.60 12.38
C ILE A 62 -13.78 -4.62 12.05
N ASN A 63 -14.34 -3.46 11.70
CA ASN A 63 -15.72 -3.34 11.24
C ASN A 63 -15.75 -3.52 9.73
N VAL A 64 -16.60 -4.44 9.25
CA VAL A 64 -16.73 -4.73 7.82
C VAL A 64 -18.01 -4.12 7.27
N PHE A 65 -17.88 -3.45 6.13
CA PHE A 65 -18.99 -2.95 5.33
C PHE A 65 -18.92 -3.57 3.93
N LYS A 66 -20.01 -3.41 3.17
CA LYS A 66 -20.15 -3.96 1.81
C LYS A 66 -18.96 -3.68 0.88
N ASP A 67 -18.34 -2.51 0.98
CA ASP A 67 -17.25 -2.07 0.10
C ASP A 67 -16.09 -1.40 0.87
N ALA A 68 -16.01 -1.63 2.18
CA ALA A 68 -15.05 -0.95 3.04
C ALA A 68 -14.75 -1.73 4.31
N ILE A 69 -13.61 -1.42 4.91
CA ILE A 69 -13.24 -1.84 6.25
C ILE A 69 -12.99 -0.58 7.08
N GLU A 70 -13.28 -0.65 8.37
CA GLU A 70 -12.99 0.41 9.34
C GLU A 70 -12.30 -0.16 10.56
N ILE A 71 -11.27 0.54 11.02
CA ILE A 71 -10.47 0.19 12.19
C ILE A 71 -10.23 1.47 12.96
N GLU A 72 -10.58 1.51 14.26
CA GLU A 72 -10.45 2.71 15.11
C GLU A 72 -11.10 3.97 14.52
N GLY A 73 -12.23 3.83 13.81
CA GLY A 73 -12.92 4.94 13.14
C GLY A 73 -12.27 5.39 11.82
N GLU A 74 -11.13 4.82 11.42
CA GLU A 74 -10.53 5.05 10.11
C GLU A 74 -11.12 4.08 9.07
N LYS A 75 -12.00 4.60 8.22
CA LYS A 75 -12.67 3.83 7.15
C LYS A 75 -11.94 3.95 5.81
N PHE A 76 -11.64 2.81 5.20
CA PHE A 76 -10.97 2.73 3.89
C PHE A 76 -11.72 1.80 2.93
N LYS A 77 -11.66 2.13 1.64
CA LYS A 77 -12.42 1.44 0.59
C LYS A 77 -11.73 0.16 0.16
N CYS A 78 -12.50 -0.91 0.01
CA CYS A 78 -12.07 -2.17 -0.56
C CYS A 78 -12.51 -2.21 -2.01
N ILE A 79 -11.55 -2.18 -2.93
CA ILE A 79 -11.80 -2.22 -4.36
C ILE A 79 -11.64 -3.67 -4.81
N PRO A 80 -12.72 -4.35 -5.22
CA PRO A 80 -12.60 -5.66 -5.83
C PRO A 80 -12.09 -5.50 -7.27
N LYS A 81 -11.24 -6.41 -7.75
CA LYS A 81 -10.89 -6.71 -9.18
C LYS A 81 -9.49 -6.23 -9.66
N LYS A 82 -9.12 -6.63 -10.89
CA LYS A 82 -8.08 -6.01 -11.76
C LYS A 82 -8.41 -4.52 -12.02
N SER A 83 -8.59 -3.74 -10.97
CA SER A 83 -8.89 -2.32 -11.06
C SER A 83 -7.62 -1.58 -11.44
N SER A 84 -7.72 -0.69 -12.42
CA SER A 84 -6.63 0.18 -12.84
C SER A 84 -6.11 1.01 -11.67
N ARG A 85 -4.87 1.49 -11.73
CA ARG A 85 -4.29 2.33 -10.68
C ARG A 85 -5.14 3.59 -10.52
N SER A 86 -5.63 4.10 -11.63
CA SER A 86 -6.58 5.20 -11.73
C SER A 86 -7.88 4.99 -10.92
N SER A 87 -8.26 3.76 -10.58
CA SER A 87 -9.42 3.47 -9.71
C SER A 87 -9.14 3.80 -8.24
N MET A 88 -7.92 3.53 -7.75
CA MET A 88 -7.51 3.92 -6.39
C MET A 88 -7.24 5.41 -6.26
N GLU A 89 -6.74 6.04 -7.34
CA GLU A 89 -6.42 7.48 -7.35
C GLU A 89 -7.62 8.39 -7.06
N LYS A 90 -8.84 7.93 -7.36
CA LYS A 90 -10.10 8.64 -7.07
C LYS A 90 -10.32 8.88 -5.56
N PHE A 91 -9.66 8.12 -4.70
CA PHE A 91 -9.74 8.27 -3.25
C PHE A 91 -8.71 9.26 -2.69
N GLY A 92 -8.02 10.02 -3.55
CA GLY A 92 -7.11 11.09 -3.15
C GLY A 92 -5.80 10.59 -2.55
N CYS A 93 -5.38 9.35 -2.87
CA CYS A 93 -4.10 8.82 -2.44
C CYS A 93 -2.94 9.55 -3.15
N ARG A 94 -1.94 9.95 -2.36
CA ARG A 94 -0.69 10.53 -2.87
C ARG A 94 0.33 9.44 -3.21
N TYR A 95 0.27 8.31 -2.51
CA TYR A 95 1.14 7.16 -2.73
C TYR A 95 0.33 5.90 -2.98
N CYS A 96 0.78 5.09 -3.93
CA CYS A 96 0.30 3.72 -4.13
C CYS A 96 1.44 2.77 -3.77
N VAL A 97 1.18 1.82 -2.87
CA VAL A 97 2.16 0.80 -2.45
C VAL A 97 1.73 -0.55 -2.96
N GLY A 98 2.64 -1.31 -3.57
CA GLY A 98 2.32 -2.65 -4.06
C GLY A 98 3.49 -3.35 -4.73
N MET A 99 3.27 -4.59 -5.13
CA MET A 99 4.28 -5.37 -5.85
C MET A 99 4.41 -4.87 -7.30
N HIS A 100 5.61 -4.90 -7.87
CA HIS A 100 5.90 -4.37 -9.21
C HIS A 100 4.87 -4.81 -10.28
N ARG A 101 4.61 -6.12 -10.34
CA ARG A 101 3.62 -6.71 -11.26
C ARG A 101 2.17 -6.31 -10.96
N ALA A 102 1.82 -6.09 -9.69
CA ALA A 102 0.48 -5.64 -9.31
C ALA A 102 0.25 -4.17 -9.68
N LEU A 103 1.32 -3.37 -9.70
CA LEU A 103 1.30 -1.95 -10.07
C LEU A 103 1.39 -1.73 -11.59
N ARG A 104 1.96 -2.66 -12.34
CA ARG A 104 1.88 -2.73 -13.81
C ARG A 104 0.55 -3.36 -14.19
N ILE A 105 -0.44 -2.52 -14.44
CA ILE A 105 -1.74 -2.97 -14.92
C ILE A 105 -1.67 -3.01 -16.44
N GLU A 106 -2.23 -4.07 -17.05
CA GLU A 106 -2.27 -4.24 -18.51
C GLU A 106 -2.80 -2.94 -19.17
N GLY A 107 -1.96 -2.25 -19.93
CA GLY A 107 -2.30 -1.02 -20.66
C GLY A 107 -1.96 0.31 -19.97
N GLU A 108 -1.57 0.33 -18.69
CA GLU A 108 -1.13 1.54 -17.99
C GLU A 108 0.35 1.39 -17.57
N GLY A 109 1.26 2.11 -18.25
CA GLY A 109 2.64 2.23 -17.80
C GLY A 109 2.71 2.89 -16.41
N LEU A 110 3.79 2.69 -15.64
CA LEU A 110 3.94 3.29 -14.30
C LEU A 110 3.83 4.84 -14.31
N GLU A 111 4.02 5.44 -15.50
CA GLU A 111 3.98 6.87 -15.78
C GLU A 111 2.59 7.48 -16.01
N THR A 112 1.52 6.69 -16.17
CA THR A 112 0.17 7.20 -16.55
C THR A 112 -0.59 7.91 -15.42
N SER A 113 0.12 8.45 -14.43
CA SER A 113 -0.50 9.26 -13.40
C SER A 113 -0.70 10.69 -13.92
N THR A 114 -1.90 10.95 -14.44
CA THR A 114 -2.40 12.23 -14.98
C THR A 114 -2.42 13.45 -14.02
N SER A 115 -1.91 13.32 -12.79
CA SER A 115 -1.86 14.40 -11.80
C SER A 115 -0.49 14.36 -11.12
N GLY A 116 0.33 15.36 -11.42
CA GLY A 116 1.78 15.41 -11.15
C GLY A 116 2.21 15.45 -9.67
N ARG A 117 1.39 14.97 -8.73
CA ARG A 117 1.71 14.90 -7.29
C ARG A 117 1.78 13.48 -6.72
N ARG A 118 1.63 12.46 -7.56
CA ARG A 118 1.37 11.07 -7.14
C ARG A 118 2.61 10.20 -7.34
N LYS A 119 3.04 9.49 -6.29
CA LYS A 119 4.22 8.64 -6.27
C LYS A 119 3.85 7.16 -6.12
N VAL A 120 4.70 6.27 -6.62
CA VAL A 120 4.59 4.82 -6.48
C VAL A 120 5.72 4.33 -5.62
N LEU A 121 5.39 3.53 -4.61
CA LEU A 121 6.38 2.78 -3.85
C LEU A 121 6.21 1.30 -4.17
N ILE A 122 7.23 0.71 -4.77
CA ILE A 122 7.25 -0.68 -5.18
C ILE A 122 7.86 -1.51 -4.06
N SER A 123 7.13 -2.49 -3.54
CA SER A 123 7.57 -3.36 -2.44
C SER A 123 8.46 -4.53 -2.91
N ALA A 124 9.14 -4.37 -4.05
CA ALA A 124 9.99 -5.37 -4.69
C ALA A 124 11.01 -4.68 -5.63
N PRO A 125 12.06 -5.40 -6.08
CA PRO A 125 12.98 -4.88 -7.10
C PRO A 125 12.23 -4.47 -8.37
N ALA A 126 12.65 -3.34 -8.94
CA ALA A 126 12.05 -2.76 -10.13
C ALA A 126 13.15 -2.20 -11.02
N ASN A 127 13.22 -2.64 -12.27
CA ASN A 127 14.25 -2.21 -13.23
C ASN A 127 13.97 -0.82 -13.82
N ASP A 128 12.76 -0.32 -13.63
CA ASP A 128 12.15 0.88 -14.19
C ASP A 128 11.78 1.90 -13.10
N ALA A 129 12.36 1.76 -11.90
CA ALA A 129 12.20 2.75 -10.84
C ALA A 129 13.23 3.88 -10.99
N ASP A 130 12.81 5.11 -10.64
CA ASP A 130 13.69 6.28 -10.62
C ASP A 130 14.81 6.12 -9.58
N ALA A 131 14.50 5.41 -8.49
CA ALA A 131 15.46 5.06 -7.45
C ALA A 131 15.09 3.73 -6.78
N THR A 132 16.11 2.97 -6.39
CA THR A 132 15.97 1.85 -5.46
C THR A 132 16.59 2.23 -4.14
N VAL A 133 15.80 2.19 -3.06
CA VAL A 133 16.19 2.70 -1.75
C VAL A 133 16.02 1.64 -0.69
N VAL A 134 17.04 1.54 0.17
CA VAL A 134 17.02 0.79 1.43
C VAL A 134 17.10 1.81 2.56
N TYR A 135 16.06 1.86 3.38
CA TYR A 135 16.01 2.75 4.53
C TYR A 135 17.13 2.43 5.52
N GLY A 136 17.88 3.45 5.95
CA GLY A 136 19.05 3.35 6.82
C GLY A 136 20.37 3.15 6.06
N VAL A 137 20.35 3.10 4.72
CA VAL A 137 21.54 2.90 3.89
C VAL A 137 21.69 4.05 2.89
N ASN A 138 20.71 4.25 2.02
CA ASN A 138 20.79 5.22 0.91
C ASN A 138 19.53 6.08 0.75
N GLU A 139 18.69 6.21 1.78
CA GLU A 139 17.45 7.01 1.74
C GLU A 139 17.67 8.49 1.42
N LYS A 140 18.88 9.00 1.63
CA LYS A 140 19.28 10.38 1.30
C LYS A 140 19.33 10.64 -0.21
N GLU A 141 19.34 9.61 -1.04
CA GLU A 141 19.30 9.72 -2.51
C GLU A 141 17.90 10.06 -3.03
N LEU A 142 16.86 10.01 -2.18
CA LEU A 142 15.50 10.36 -2.58
C LEU A 142 15.39 11.85 -2.90
N THR A 143 15.02 12.15 -4.15
CA THR A 143 14.72 13.51 -4.58
C THR A 143 13.21 13.74 -4.68
N PRO A 144 12.73 15.00 -4.57
CA PRO A 144 11.33 15.33 -4.81
C PRO A 144 10.84 14.92 -6.20
N GLY A 145 11.74 14.88 -7.20
CA GLY A 145 11.45 14.51 -8.58
C GLY A 145 11.13 13.03 -8.80
N HIS A 146 11.56 12.13 -7.91
CA HIS A 146 11.27 10.70 -8.04
C HIS A 146 9.77 10.43 -7.91
N LYS A 147 9.20 9.79 -8.93
CA LYS A 147 7.80 9.37 -9.04
C LYS A 147 7.64 7.89 -8.74
N ILE A 148 8.61 7.05 -9.11
CA ILE A 148 8.60 5.60 -8.90
C ILE A 148 9.82 5.23 -8.08
N VAL A 149 9.61 4.71 -6.88
CA VAL A 149 10.69 4.29 -5.97
C VAL A 149 10.50 2.81 -5.64
N SER A 150 11.56 2.03 -5.74
CA SER A 150 11.60 0.64 -5.26
C SER A 150 12.15 0.60 -3.83
N ASN A 151 11.50 -0.16 -2.95
CA ASN A 151 11.99 -0.48 -1.61
C ASN A 151 12.91 -1.73 -1.62
N ALA A 152 13.61 -1.97 -2.73
CA ALA A 152 14.49 -3.12 -2.93
C ALA A 152 13.80 -4.48 -2.64
N ARG A 153 14.57 -5.44 -2.13
CA ARG A 153 14.12 -6.78 -1.70
C ARG A 153 14.63 -7.06 -0.29
N VAL A 154 13.91 -7.90 0.44
CA VAL A 154 14.26 -8.31 1.81
C VAL A 154 15.60 -9.04 1.87
N LEU A 155 15.94 -9.86 0.86
CA LEU A 155 17.25 -10.52 0.75
C LEU A 155 17.43 -11.14 -0.65
N ARG A 156 18.66 -11.26 -1.14
CA ARG A 156 19.04 -12.31 -2.11
C ARG A 156 20.22 -13.05 -1.50
N ILE A 157 19.94 -14.22 -0.94
CA ILE A 157 20.99 -15.18 -0.64
C ILE A 157 21.38 -15.77 -2.00
N VAL A 158 22.66 -15.66 -2.34
CA VAL A 158 23.25 -16.32 -3.52
C VAL A 158 23.34 -17.81 -3.26
#